data_AF-A0A091VX00-F1
#
_entry.id   AF-A0A091VX00-F1
#
_cell.length_a   1.000
_cell.length_b   1.000
_cell.length_c   1.000
_cell.angle_alpha   90.00
_cell.angle_beta   90.00
_cell.angle_gamma   90.00
#
_symmetry.space_group_name_H-M   'P 1'
#
loop_
_entity.id
_entity.type
_entity.pdbx_description
1 polymer ?
#
loop_
_entity_poly.entity_id
_entity_poly.type
_entity_poly.pdbx_seq_one_letter_code
_entity_poly.pdbx_strand_id
1 'polypeptide(L)'
;NGSVQMESVLLYTFLEVSSDCKFREQLHSLQGRGIVPFVKGSYCYDDEVELQTDGNRSGHLQNGELVLAPEVNEEVVRIIAAQLAEIGDQFDKEIQARVVNDLVQHFLNENLSGEDITRLLSEAVEGLAQAIPSDMEQEKAILVLAMVLTKKIANTMPSLLQRVFSTTVNYISQQLHNYIVRMV
;
A
#
# COMPACT_ATOMS: atom_id res chain seq x y z
N ASN A 1 -17.80 0.04 4.42
CA ASN A 1 -16.58 -0.78 4.26
C ASN A 1 -16.04 -0.92 2.83
N GLY A 2 -16.75 -0.46 1.77
CA GLY A 2 -16.23 -0.57 0.40
C GLY A 2 -15.14 0.44 0.02
N SER A 3 -15.09 1.62 0.65
CA SER A 3 -14.08 2.65 0.34
C SER A 3 -12.67 2.15 0.63
N VAL A 4 -12.37 1.76 1.88
CA VAL A 4 -11.06 1.29 2.39
C VAL A 4 -10.39 0.20 1.52
N GLN A 5 -11.19 -0.54 0.76
CA GLN A 5 -10.70 -1.60 -0.13
C GLN A 5 -9.86 -1.03 -1.28
N MET A 6 -10.20 0.14 -1.81
CA MET A 6 -9.48 0.70 -2.96
C MET A 6 -8.14 1.31 -2.55
N GLU A 7 -8.07 2.01 -1.42
CA GLU A 7 -6.82 2.59 -0.91
C GLU A 7 -5.85 1.51 -0.45
N SER A 8 -6.36 0.42 0.15
CA SER A 8 -5.54 -0.73 0.54
C SER A 8 -4.99 -1.48 -0.67
N VAL A 9 -5.79 -1.69 -1.73
CA VAL A 9 -5.31 -2.30 -2.98
C VAL A 9 -4.28 -1.41 -3.67
N LEU A 10 -4.51 -0.09 -3.72
CA LEU A 10 -3.57 0.87 -4.31
C LEU A 10 -2.23 0.86 -3.57
N LEU A 11 -2.24 0.95 -2.23
CA LEU A 11 -1.02 0.91 -1.43
C LEU A 11 -0.29 -0.42 -1.54
N TYR A 12 -1.03 -1.55 -1.54
CA TYR A 12 -0.44 -2.87 -1.72
C TYR A 12 0.25 -3.00 -3.08
N THR A 13 -0.43 -2.62 -4.15
CA THR A 13 0.10 -2.69 -5.52
C THR A 13 1.31 -1.78 -5.69
N PHE A 14 1.28 -0.58 -5.09
CA PHE A 14 2.44 0.31 -5.05
C PHE A 14 3.64 -0.38 -4.39
N LEU A 15 3.45 -1.00 -3.21
CA LEU A 15 4.53 -1.68 -2.51
C LEU A 15 5.03 -2.91 -3.28
N GLU A 16 4.15 -3.62 -4.00
CA GLU A 16 4.47 -4.78 -4.82
C GLU A 16 5.28 -4.42 -6.09
N VAL A 17 4.91 -3.33 -6.76
CA VAL A 17 5.56 -2.83 -7.97
C VAL A 17 6.84 -2.05 -7.64
N SER A 18 6.93 -1.47 -6.44
CA SER A 18 8.09 -0.68 -6.03
C SER A 18 9.36 -1.52 -5.93
N SER A 19 10.47 -0.92 -6.36
CA SER A 19 11.80 -1.51 -6.34
C SER A 19 12.37 -1.57 -4.91
N ASP A 20 13.31 -2.49 -4.64
CA ASP A 20 14.07 -2.58 -3.37
C ASP A 20 13.25 -2.86 -2.08
N CYS A 21 12.12 -3.55 -2.18
CA CYS A 21 11.37 -3.99 -1.00
C CYS A 21 12.01 -5.22 -0.33
N LYS A 22 12.61 -5.03 0.85
CA LYS A 22 13.11 -6.14 1.69
C LYS A 22 12.00 -6.88 2.44
N PHE A 23 10.78 -6.36 2.38
CA PHE A 23 9.63 -6.83 3.16
C PHE A 23 8.56 -7.56 2.33
N ARG A 24 8.90 -8.05 1.13
CA ARG A 24 7.95 -8.74 0.23
C ARG A 24 7.26 -9.92 0.91
N GLU A 25 8.01 -10.70 1.69
CA GLU A 25 7.44 -11.84 2.46
C GLU A 25 6.40 -11.38 3.48
N GLN A 26 6.66 -10.29 4.23
CA GLN A 26 5.65 -9.75 5.16
C GLN A 26 4.47 -9.13 4.41
N LEU A 27 4.70 -8.53 3.24
CA LEU A 27 3.64 -7.97 2.39
C LEU A 27 2.68 -9.07 1.93
N HIS A 28 3.20 -10.22 1.47
CA HIS A 28 2.38 -11.39 1.14
C HIS A 28 1.65 -11.96 2.37
N SER A 29 2.28 -11.93 3.55
CA SER A 29 1.59 -12.31 4.80
C SER A 29 0.42 -11.38 5.15
N LEU A 30 0.43 -10.11 4.75
CA LEU A 30 -0.71 -9.21 4.94
C LEU A 30 -1.91 -9.60 4.07
N GLN A 31 -1.65 -10.04 2.84
CA GLN A 31 -2.68 -10.57 1.94
C GLN A 31 -3.28 -11.86 2.52
N GLY A 32 -2.45 -12.78 3.01
CA GLY A 32 -2.89 -14.03 3.63
C GLY A 32 -3.71 -13.84 4.92
N ARG A 33 -3.58 -12.70 5.60
CA ARG A 33 -4.37 -12.33 6.79
C ARG A 33 -5.70 -11.64 6.49
N GLY A 34 -6.03 -11.41 5.21
CA GLY A 34 -7.26 -10.72 4.81
C GLY A 34 -7.26 -9.22 5.11
N ILE A 35 -6.08 -8.62 5.30
CA ILE A 35 -5.92 -7.17 5.53
C ILE A 35 -6.10 -6.38 4.22
N VAL A 36 -5.84 -7.04 3.08
CA VAL A 36 -6.05 -6.51 1.73
C VAL A 36 -6.98 -7.48 0.98
N PRO A 37 -7.95 -6.99 0.19
CA PRO A 37 -8.71 -7.83 -0.72
C PRO A 37 -7.78 -8.64 -1.62
N PHE A 38 -8.16 -9.88 -1.95
CA PHE A 38 -7.37 -10.70 -2.84
C PHE A 38 -7.37 -10.07 -4.24
N VAL A 39 -6.28 -9.41 -4.63
CA VAL A 39 -6.13 -8.85 -5.98
C VAL A 39 -6.03 -9.99 -6.97
N LYS A 40 -7.00 -10.12 -7.86
CA LYS A 40 -7.10 -11.20 -8.85
C LYS A 40 -6.17 -10.92 -10.04
N GLY A 41 -4.88 -10.82 -9.74
CA GLY A 41 -3.85 -10.49 -10.73
C GLY A 41 -2.43 -10.40 -10.17
N SER A 42 -2.23 -10.58 -8.85
CA SER A 42 -0.91 -10.90 -8.33
C SER A 42 -0.61 -12.34 -8.76
N TYR A 43 0.04 -12.47 -9.92
CA TYR A 43 0.58 -13.73 -10.39
C TYR A 43 1.64 -14.16 -9.38
N CYS A 44 1.24 -14.94 -8.39
CA CYS A 44 2.14 -15.87 -7.75
C CYS A 44 2.69 -16.75 -8.88
N TYR A 45 3.89 -16.43 -9.35
CA TYR A 45 4.80 -17.49 -9.77
C TYR A 45 5.17 -18.25 -8.51
N ASP A 46 4.22 -19.06 -8.04
CA ASP A 46 4.57 -20.25 -7.30
C ASP A 46 5.07 -21.22 -8.36
N ASP A 47 6.39 -21.32 -8.43
CA ASP A 47 7.13 -22.20 -9.30
C ASP A 47 6.96 -23.64 -8.76
N GLU A 48 5.73 -24.15 -8.80
CA GLU A 48 5.42 -25.57 -8.66
C GLU A 48 4.80 -26.04 -9.97
N VAL A 49 5.67 -26.09 -10.98
CA VAL A 49 5.48 -26.86 -12.21
C VAL A 49 5.48 -28.36 -11.91
N GLU A 50 4.55 -28.84 -11.09
CA GLU A 50 4.16 -30.24 -11.13
C GLU A 50 2.98 -30.38 -12.09
N LEU A 51 3.32 -30.83 -13.29
CA LEU A 51 2.42 -31.33 -14.32
C LEU A 51 1.33 -32.23 -13.70
N GLN A 52 0.14 -31.69 -13.42
CA GLN A 52 -1.00 -32.50 -13.05
C GLN A 52 -1.70 -33.04 -14.30
N THR A 53 -1.56 -34.35 -14.42
CA THR A 53 -2.29 -35.25 -15.31
C THR A 53 -3.80 -35.19 -15.07
N ASP A 54 -4.58 -35.35 -16.14
CA ASP A 54 -6.03 -35.58 -16.18
C ASP A 54 -6.61 -36.13 -14.86
N GLY A 55 -7.24 -35.23 -14.12
CA GLY A 55 -7.99 -35.52 -12.91
C GLY A 55 -9.37 -34.91 -13.00
N ASN A 56 -10.24 -35.46 -13.86
CA ASN A 56 -11.66 -35.17 -13.83
C ASN A 56 -12.24 -35.44 -12.42
N ARG A 57 -12.60 -34.39 -11.69
CA ARG A 57 -13.51 -34.49 -10.54
C ARG A 57 -14.63 -33.46 -10.67
N SER A 58 -15.73 -33.95 -11.23
CA SER A 58 -17.05 -33.34 -11.15
C SER A 58 -17.43 -33.06 -9.69
N GLY A 59 -17.95 -31.86 -9.44
CA GLY A 59 -18.76 -31.56 -8.25
C GLY A 59 -18.10 -30.64 -7.22
N HIS A 60 -18.05 -29.34 -7.52
CA HIS A 60 -18.21 -28.34 -6.45
C HIS A 60 -19.08 -27.20 -6.98
N LEU A 61 -20.37 -27.26 -6.64
CA LEU A 61 -21.26 -26.12 -6.71
C LEU A 61 -20.76 -25.12 -5.67
N GLN A 62 -19.89 -24.20 -6.09
CA GLN A 62 -19.60 -23.01 -5.30
C GLN A 62 -20.82 -22.09 -5.41
N ASN A 63 -21.81 -22.40 -4.56
CA ASN A 63 -22.79 -21.45 -4.10
C ASN A 63 -22.02 -20.40 -3.30
N GLY A 64 -21.67 -19.34 -4.01
CA GLY A 64 -20.88 -18.23 -3.50
C GLY A 64 -20.91 -17.20 -4.61
N GLU A 65 -22.08 -16.59 -4.77
CA GLU A 65 -22.21 -15.26 -5.34
C GLU A 65 -21.19 -14.39 -4.60
N LEU A 66 -19.96 -14.33 -5.13
CA LEU A 66 -19.05 -13.25 -4.88
C LEU A 66 -19.78 -12.06 -5.46
N VAL A 67 -20.59 -11.44 -4.61
CA VAL A 67 -21.15 -10.12 -4.80
C VAL A 67 -19.99 -9.30 -5.28
N LEU A 68 -19.96 -9.07 -6.59
CA LEU A 68 -19.03 -8.22 -7.28
C LEU A 68 -19.31 -6.82 -6.73
N ALA A 69 -18.68 -6.52 -5.59
CA ALA A 69 -18.42 -5.16 -5.18
C ALA A 69 -17.75 -4.47 -6.39
N PRO A 70 -18.07 -3.19 -6.63
CA PRO A 70 -17.94 -2.54 -7.92
C PRO A 70 -16.57 -2.84 -8.51
N GLU A 71 -16.53 -3.22 -9.78
CA GLU A 71 -15.30 -3.49 -10.54
C GLU A 71 -14.30 -2.36 -10.32
N VAL A 72 -13.47 -2.50 -9.28
CA VAL A 72 -12.28 -1.70 -9.13
C VAL A 72 -11.47 -2.11 -10.33
N ASN A 73 -11.24 -1.17 -11.25
CA ASN A 73 -10.44 -1.43 -12.43
C ASN A 73 -9.01 -1.74 -11.97
N GLU A 74 -8.75 -3.00 -11.61
CA GLU A 74 -7.48 -3.45 -11.04
C GLU A 74 -6.31 -3.08 -11.96
N GLU A 75 -6.56 -3.06 -13.26
CA GLU A 75 -5.59 -2.62 -14.27
C GLU A 75 -5.27 -1.13 -14.16
N VAL A 76 -6.28 -0.28 -13.97
CA VAL A 76 -6.09 1.17 -13.76
C VAL A 76 -5.32 1.39 -12.45
N VAL A 77 -5.67 0.66 -11.39
CA VAL A 77 -4.95 0.73 -10.11
C VAL A 77 -3.50 0.27 -10.26
N ARG A 78 -3.22 -0.79 -11.04
CA ARG A 78 -1.85 -1.23 -11.36
C ARG A 78 -1.05 -0.17 -12.10
N ILE A 79 -1.64 0.44 -13.13
CA ILE A 79 -0.98 1.50 -13.93
C ILE A 79 -0.68 2.70 -13.03
N ILE A 80 -1.66 3.16 -12.25
CA ILE A 80 -1.49 4.27 -11.31
C ILE A 80 -0.42 3.92 -10.27
N ALA A 81 -0.47 2.73 -9.67
CA ALA A 81 0.51 2.30 -8.69
C ALA A 81 1.94 2.28 -9.26
N ALA A 82 2.11 1.83 -10.50
CA ALA A 82 3.39 1.86 -11.20
C ALA A 82 3.90 3.30 -11.42
N GLN A 83 3.02 4.21 -11.83
CA GLN A 83 3.35 5.62 -11.98
C GLN A 83 3.70 6.27 -10.62
N LEU A 84 2.94 5.97 -9.57
CA LEU A 84 3.22 6.44 -8.22
C LEU A 84 4.55 5.89 -7.73
N ALA A 85 4.90 4.63 -8.04
CA ALA A 85 6.17 4.01 -7.69
C ALA A 85 7.36 4.70 -8.37
N GLU A 86 7.26 5.04 -9.66
CA GLU A 86 8.30 5.79 -10.37
C GLU A 86 8.54 7.17 -9.75
N ILE A 87 7.46 7.91 -9.48
CA ILE A 87 7.54 9.22 -8.79
C ILE A 87 8.07 9.02 -7.37
N GLY A 88 7.66 7.94 -6.71
CA GLY A 88 8.06 7.60 -5.35
C GLY A 88 9.56 7.32 -5.24
N ASP A 89 10.15 6.65 -6.22
CA ASP A 89 11.59 6.39 -6.28
C ASP A 89 12.40 7.68 -6.53
N GLN A 90 11.79 8.71 -7.13
CA GLN A 90 12.38 10.05 -7.19
C GLN A 90 12.34 10.74 -5.83
N PHE A 91 11.19 10.74 -5.14
CA PHE A 91 11.08 11.29 -3.79
C PHE A 91 11.90 10.54 -2.76
N ASP A 92 12.13 9.23 -2.94
CA ASP A 92 12.96 8.42 -2.06
C ASP A 92 14.38 9.00 -1.90
N LYS A 93 14.91 9.60 -2.97
CA LYS A 93 16.23 10.27 -2.99
C LYS A 93 16.23 11.60 -2.24
N GLU A 94 15.09 12.29 -2.20
CA GLU A 94 14.92 13.59 -1.53
C GLU A 94 14.58 13.43 -0.04
N ILE A 95 13.91 12.33 0.33
CA ILE A 95 13.54 12.06 1.73
C ILE A 95 14.78 11.71 2.55
N GLN A 96 15.11 12.62 3.48
CA GLN A 96 16.20 12.41 4.43
C GLN A 96 15.95 11.20 5.33
N ALA A 97 16.96 10.34 5.47
CA ALA A 97 16.91 9.18 6.36
C ALA A 97 16.60 9.54 7.82
N ARG A 98 16.87 10.79 8.23
CA ARG A 98 16.54 11.30 9.56
C ARG A 98 15.04 11.29 9.84
N VAL A 99 14.22 11.78 8.90
CA VAL A 99 12.75 11.82 9.05
C VAL A 99 12.19 10.41 9.20
N VAL A 100 12.73 9.46 8.43
CA VAL A 100 12.33 8.05 8.47
C VAL A 100 12.70 7.40 9.79
N ASN A 101 13.93 7.62 10.28
CA ASN A 101 14.37 7.05 11.54
C ASN A 101 13.57 7.61 12.73
N ASP A 102 13.28 8.91 12.75
CA ASP A 102 12.44 9.52 13.77
C ASP A 102 11.04 8.87 13.74
N LEU A 103 10.45 8.72 12.56
CA LEU A 103 9.15 8.08 12.39
C LEU A 103 9.16 6.60 12.80
N VAL A 104 10.20 5.83 12.45
CA VAL A 104 10.39 4.43 12.89
C VAL A 104 10.43 4.35 14.42
N GLN A 105 11.16 5.24 15.10
CA GLN A 105 11.19 5.30 16.56
C GLN A 105 9.80 5.58 17.15
N HIS A 106 9.01 6.44 16.52
CA HIS A 106 7.62 6.68 16.91
C HIS A 106 6.73 5.44 16.71
N PHE A 107 6.88 4.71 15.61
CA PHE A 107 6.12 3.47 15.40
C PHE A 107 6.53 2.33 16.35
N LEU A 108 7.78 2.31 16.82
CA LEU A 108 8.26 1.39 17.86
C LEU A 108 7.71 1.72 19.25
N ASN A 109 7.37 2.98 19.51
CA ASN A 109 6.77 3.38 20.78
C ASN A 109 5.33 2.85 20.86
N GLU A 110 5.14 1.72 21.54
CA GLU A 110 3.83 1.10 21.80
C GLU A 110 2.87 1.99 22.60
N ASN A 111 3.39 3.03 23.28
CA ASN A 111 2.61 3.99 24.06
C ASN A 111 1.79 4.98 23.22
N LEU A 112 2.01 5.06 21.90
CA LEU A 112 1.27 5.98 21.03
C LEU A 112 0.02 5.31 20.45
N SER A 113 -1.11 6.01 20.57
CA SER A 113 -2.37 5.59 19.94
C SER A 113 -2.24 5.61 18.42
N GLY A 114 -3.05 4.82 17.72
CA GLY A 114 -3.06 4.81 16.25
C GLY A 114 -3.33 6.19 15.65
N GLU A 115 -4.07 7.04 16.37
CA GLU A 115 -4.38 8.42 15.98
C GLU A 115 -3.16 9.33 16.09
N ASP A 116 -2.39 9.24 17.19
CA ASP A 116 -1.16 10.01 17.36
C ASP A 116 -0.13 9.67 16.29
N ILE A 117 -0.01 8.38 15.94
CA ILE A 117 0.86 7.92 14.86
C ILE A 117 0.38 8.45 13.51
N THR A 118 -0.94 8.48 13.28
CA THR A 118 -1.52 9.04 12.06
C THR A 118 -1.23 10.54 11.95
N ARG A 119 -1.32 11.28 13.07
CA ARG A 119 -0.96 12.71 13.11
C ARG A 119 0.52 12.94 12.83
N LEU A 120 1.41 12.15 13.43
CA LEU A 120 2.85 12.21 13.17
C LEU A 120 3.19 11.92 11.71
N LEU A 121 2.52 10.92 11.11
CA LEU A 121 2.65 10.64 9.68
C LEU A 121 2.20 11.85 8.84
N SER A 122 1.05 12.46 9.18
CA SER A 122 0.56 13.68 8.50
C SER A 122 1.55 14.83 8.58
N GLU A 123 2.07 15.12 9.77
CA GLU A 123 3.05 16.20 9.98
C GLU A 123 4.33 15.97 9.17
N ALA A 124 4.83 14.73 9.13
CA ALA A 124 5.99 14.37 8.33
C ALA A 124 5.73 14.51 6.82
N VAL A 125 4.58 14.05 6.35
CA VAL A 125 4.17 14.15 4.94
C VAL A 125 3.97 15.61 4.53
N GLU A 126 3.28 16.42 5.33
CA GLU A 126 3.06 17.84 5.06
C GLU A 126 4.38 18.63 5.07
N GLY A 127 5.27 18.34 6.01
CA GLY A 127 6.60 18.96 6.05
C GLY A 127 7.44 18.65 4.81
N LEU A 128 7.36 17.40 4.31
CA LEU A 128 8.02 17.01 3.06
C LEU A 128 7.32 17.60 1.83
N ALA A 129 5.98 17.67 1.82
CA ALA A 129 5.21 18.25 0.73
C ALA A 129 5.48 19.75 0.56
N GLN A 130 5.69 20.49 1.66
CA GLN A 130 6.08 21.90 1.62
C GLN A 130 7.50 22.13 1.09
N ALA A 131 8.38 21.12 1.18
CA ALA A 131 9.75 21.20 0.68
C ALA A 131 9.86 20.96 -0.83
N ILE A 132 8.82 20.39 -1.46
CA ILE A 132 8.76 20.10 -2.89
C ILE A 132 8.22 21.34 -3.64
N PRO A 133 8.83 21.76 -4.77
CA PRO A 133 8.34 22.91 -5.54
C PRO A 133 6.91 22.69 -6.04
N SER A 134 6.11 23.77 -6.05
CA SER A 134 4.64 23.79 -6.30
C SER A 134 4.18 23.39 -7.72
N ASP A 135 5.01 22.72 -8.50
CA ASP A 135 4.68 22.27 -9.87
C ASP A 135 3.79 21.01 -9.88
N MET A 136 3.72 20.29 -8.76
CA MET A 136 2.92 19.08 -8.59
C MET A 136 1.68 19.33 -7.72
N GLU A 137 0.54 18.70 -8.06
CA GLU A 137 -0.68 18.73 -7.24
C GLU A 137 -0.36 18.29 -5.80
N GLN A 138 -0.68 19.13 -4.81
CA GLN A 138 -0.37 18.85 -3.40
C GLN A 138 -0.94 17.51 -2.93
N GLU A 139 -2.16 17.16 -3.34
CA GLU A 139 -2.82 15.89 -3.00
C GLU A 139 -2.02 14.69 -3.52
N LYS A 140 -1.50 14.79 -4.75
CA LYS A 140 -0.65 13.76 -5.36
C LYS A 140 0.69 13.64 -4.64
N ALA A 141 1.31 14.78 -4.30
CA ALA A 141 2.57 14.80 -3.57
C ALA A 141 2.42 14.17 -2.19
N ILE A 142 1.37 14.54 -1.44
CA ILE A 142 1.03 13.97 -0.13
C ILE A 142 0.81 12.46 -0.25
N LEU A 143 0.04 12.01 -1.26
CA LEU A 143 -0.19 10.57 -1.50
C LEU A 143 1.11 9.81 -1.72
N VAL A 144 1.95 10.27 -2.66
CA VAL A 144 3.21 9.59 -2.99
C VAL A 144 4.16 9.61 -1.80
N LEU A 145 4.30 10.75 -1.10
CA LEU A 145 5.12 10.85 0.08
C LEU A 145 4.69 9.89 1.19
N ALA A 146 3.38 9.79 1.45
CA ALA A 146 2.86 8.84 2.43
C ALA A 146 3.25 7.41 2.05
N MET A 147 3.04 7.00 0.79
CA MET A 147 3.41 5.67 0.28
C MET A 147 4.91 5.38 0.36
N VAL A 148 5.76 6.36 0.01
CA VAL A 148 7.23 6.23 0.07
C VAL A 148 7.70 6.14 1.52
N LEU A 149 7.12 6.93 2.43
CA LEU A 149 7.43 6.82 3.86
C LEU A 149 7.07 5.43 4.38
N THR A 150 5.90 4.89 4.02
CA THR A 150 5.51 3.52 4.35
C THR A 150 6.54 2.51 3.85
N LYS A 151 6.94 2.62 2.58
CA LYS A 151 7.99 1.78 1.96
C LYS A 151 9.31 1.88 2.74
N LYS A 152 9.77 3.08 3.07
CA LYS A 152 11.03 3.31 3.80
C LYS A 152 11.01 2.77 5.22
N ILE A 153 9.91 2.98 5.95
CA ILE A 153 9.74 2.44 7.31
C ILE A 153 9.74 0.91 7.25
N ALA A 154 9.00 0.32 6.32
CA ALA A 154 8.94 -1.12 6.14
C ALA A 154 10.29 -1.72 5.71
N ASN A 155 11.08 -1.00 4.90
CA ASN A 155 12.44 -1.40 4.52
C ASN A 155 13.43 -1.34 5.69
N THR A 156 13.27 -0.35 6.57
CA THR A 156 14.10 -0.22 7.78
C THR A 156 13.71 -1.24 8.84
N MET A 157 12.40 -1.44 9.03
CA MET A 157 11.83 -2.29 10.07
C MET A 157 10.61 -3.05 9.54
N PRO A 158 10.82 -4.23 8.93
CA PRO A 158 9.73 -4.99 8.31
C PRO A 158 8.67 -5.50 9.30
N SER A 159 9.00 -5.63 10.59
CA SER A 159 8.05 -6.03 11.65
C SER A 159 6.93 -5.00 11.87
N LEU A 160 7.17 -3.73 11.50
CA LEU A 160 6.19 -2.66 11.63
C LEU A 160 5.30 -2.51 10.39
N LEU A 161 5.54 -3.28 9.32
CA LEU A 161 4.82 -3.15 8.05
C LEU A 161 3.31 -3.18 8.26
N GLN A 162 2.78 -4.12 9.05
CA GLN A 162 1.34 -4.19 9.31
C GLN A 162 0.79 -2.91 9.93
N ARG A 163 1.47 -2.40 10.97
CA ARG A 163 1.03 -1.21 11.70
C ARG A 163 1.08 0.02 10.79
N VAL A 164 2.20 0.20 10.09
CA VAL A 164 2.40 1.34 9.19
C VAL A 164 1.45 1.27 8.00
N PHE A 165 1.22 0.08 7.44
CA PHE A 165 0.26 -0.13 6.35
C PHE A 165 -1.14 0.29 6.78
N SER A 166 -1.65 -0.23 7.91
CA SER A 166 -2.98 0.14 8.40
C SER A 166 -3.10 1.62 8.72
N THR A 167 -2.08 2.23 9.34
CA THR A 167 -2.04 3.68 9.59
C THR A 167 -2.07 4.47 8.29
N THR A 168 -1.29 4.06 7.29
CA THR A 168 -1.20 4.76 5.99
C THR A 168 -2.51 4.64 5.23
N VAL A 169 -3.11 3.45 5.16
CA VAL A 169 -4.43 3.26 4.54
C VAL A 169 -5.48 4.10 5.23
N ASN A 170 -5.47 4.17 6.56
CA ASN A 170 -6.40 5.01 7.31
C ASN A 170 -6.19 6.51 7.02
N TYR A 171 -4.94 6.96 6.98
CA TYR A 171 -4.59 8.33 6.59
C TYR A 171 -5.10 8.67 5.19
N ILE A 172 -4.81 7.82 4.22
CA ILE A 172 -5.25 7.98 2.83
C ILE A 172 -6.78 7.96 2.73
N SER A 173 -7.45 7.06 3.44
CA SER A 173 -8.92 6.99 3.47
C SER A 173 -9.56 8.23 4.11
N GLN A 174 -8.89 8.89 5.04
CA GLN A 174 -9.40 10.12 5.67
C GLN A 174 -9.13 11.37 4.84
N GLN A 175 -7.91 11.52 4.31
CA GLN A 175 -7.45 12.75 3.66
C GLN A 175 -7.56 12.71 2.14
N LEU A 176 -7.41 11.54 1.52
CA LEU A 176 -7.19 11.39 0.08
C LEU A 176 -8.25 10.51 -0.60
N HIS A 177 -9.31 10.12 0.12
CA HIS A 177 -10.38 9.28 -0.43
C HIS A 177 -11.03 9.90 -1.68
N ASN A 178 -11.40 11.19 -1.62
CA ASN A 178 -11.97 11.88 -2.78
C ASN A 178 -10.99 11.97 -3.96
N TYR A 179 -9.68 12.11 -3.68
CA TYR A 179 -8.66 12.17 -4.72
C TYR A 179 -8.52 10.82 -5.42
N ILE A 180 -8.46 9.72 -4.66
CA ILE A 180 -8.35 8.36 -5.21
C ILE A 180 -9.60 7.97 -6.00
N VAL A 181 -10.79 8.31 -5.50
CA VAL A 181 -12.06 8.06 -6.21
C VAL A 181 -12.18 8.89 -7.49
N ARG A 182 -11.55 10.06 -7.55
CA ARG A 182 -11.51 10.88 -8.78
C ARG A 182 -10.45 10.40 -9.78
N MET A 183 -9.42 9.73 -9.29
CA MET A 183 -8.29 9.26 -10.10
C MET A 183 -8.54 7.90 -10.75
N VAL A 184 -9.33 7.02 -10.12
CA VAL A 184 -9.74 5.69 -10.62
C VAL A 184 -11.07 5.76 -11.35
#